data_AF-A0A4D4N837-F1
#
_entry.id   AF-A0A4D4N837-F1
#
_cell.length_a   1.000
_cell.length_b   1.000
_cell.length_c   1.000
_cell.angle_alpha   90.00
_cell.angle_beta   90.00
_cell.angle_gamma   90.00
#
_symmetry.space_group_name_H-M   'P 1'
#
loop_
_entity.id
_entity.type
_entity.pdbx_description
1 polymer ?
#
loop_
_entity_poly.entity_id
_entity_poly.type
_entity_poly.pdbx_seq_one_letter_code
_entity_poly.pdbx_strand_id
1 'polypeptide(L)'
;MTITSAMPTAKERPRRTRTKRASSRPALKLSQLLPSHIDLREPLKAVLVCEDCKTWVPVTGMQSKVQKLVPHHIGKAEEADAIRCRSSNRRIEWDMTIPEWRQALADAVTEASSRQSTTVLPKAFSPQTDRTLRARAERTLAGRVADWDAVLPRVAATDKNRWATPAGDAPTECPAVPLTTLHPKR
;
A
#
# COMPACT_ATOMS: atom_id res chain seq x y z
N MET A 1 6.67 10.10 -40.91
CA MET A 1 6.31 8.85 -40.22
C MET A 1 6.87 8.92 -38.81
N THR A 2 6.06 9.32 -37.84
CA THR A 2 6.49 9.48 -36.45
C THR A 2 6.42 8.12 -35.78
N ILE A 3 7.58 7.49 -35.59
CA ILE A 3 7.68 6.23 -34.88
C ILE A 3 7.52 6.58 -33.39
N THR A 4 6.28 6.54 -32.88
CA THR A 4 6.04 6.62 -31.43
C THR A 4 6.55 5.32 -30.83
N SER A 5 7.86 5.25 -30.58
CA SER A 5 8.45 4.13 -29.85
C SER A 5 7.81 4.13 -28.47
N ALA A 6 7.04 3.08 -28.16
CA ALA A 6 6.50 2.88 -26.83
C ALA A 6 7.63 3.03 -25.80
N MET A 7 7.39 3.78 -24.72
CA MET A 7 8.41 3.99 -23.70
C MET A 7 8.84 2.65 -23.12
N PRO A 8 10.14 2.40 -22.96
CA PRO A 8 10.61 1.16 -22.37
C PRO A 8 10.10 1.05 -20.92
N THR A 9 9.69 -0.14 -20.52
CA THR A 9 9.28 -0.44 -19.15
C THR A 9 10.49 -0.71 -18.25
N ALA A 10 10.30 -0.48 -16.96
CA ALA A 10 11.31 -0.70 -15.94
C ALA A 10 11.76 -2.16 -15.96
N LYS A 11 13.07 -2.37 -15.95
CA LYS A 11 13.67 -3.71 -15.93
C LYS A 11 13.80 -4.25 -14.51
N GLU A 12 13.80 -5.58 -14.40
CA GLU A 12 14.21 -6.28 -13.19
C GLU A 12 15.63 -5.84 -12.77
N ARG A 13 15.83 -5.73 -11.46
CA ARG A 13 17.08 -5.23 -10.89
C ARG A 13 18.14 -6.32 -10.95
N PRO A 14 19.33 -6.02 -11.48
CA PRO A 14 20.42 -6.99 -11.46
C PRO A 14 20.87 -7.21 -10.02
N ARG A 15 21.21 -8.46 -9.66
CA ARG A 15 21.78 -8.76 -8.34
C ARG A 15 23.22 -8.28 -8.18
N ARG A 16 23.98 -8.31 -9.28
CA ARG A 16 25.38 -7.86 -9.33
C ARG A 16 25.64 -7.13 -10.63
N THR A 17 26.48 -6.09 -10.60
CA THR A 17 26.95 -5.44 -11.83
C THR A 17 28.47 -5.34 -11.84
N ARG A 18 29.07 -5.41 -13.04
CA ARG A 18 30.52 -5.24 -13.25
C ARG A 18 30.92 -3.77 -13.45
N THR A 19 29.94 -2.87 -13.54
CA THR A 19 30.21 -1.46 -13.84
C THR A 19 31.04 -0.83 -12.73
N LYS A 20 32.07 -0.04 -13.08
CA LYS A 20 32.86 0.73 -12.09
C LYS A 20 32.20 2.07 -11.73
N ARG A 21 31.27 2.56 -12.57
CA ARG A 21 30.59 3.86 -12.39
C ARG A 21 29.85 3.95 -11.06
N ALA A 22 30.20 4.92 -10.23
CA ALA A 22 29.45 5.28 -9.03
C ALA A 22 28.72 6.61 -9.26
N SER A 23 27.64 6.84 -8.52
CA SER A 23 26.98 8.15 -8.48
C SER A 23 27.92 9.20 -7.85
N SER A 24 27.76 10.46 -8.25
CA SER A 24 28.44 11.61 -7.63
C SER A 24 27.76 12.06 -6.32
N ARG A 25 26.59 11.50 -6.00
CA ARG A 25 25.86 11.79 -4.75
C ARG A 25 26.68 11.34 -3.53
N PRO A 26 26.44 11.97 -2.36
CA PRO A 26 27.05 11.54 -1.11
C PRO A 26 26.82 10.06 -0.84
N ALA A 27 27.79 9.41 -0.22
CA ALA A 27 27.65 8.02 0.20
C ALA A 27 26.48 7.88 1.17
N LEU A 28 25.79 6.74 1.10
CA LEU A 28 24.75 6.37 2.03
C LEU A 28 25.40 5.69 3.23
N LYS A 29 25.28 6.30 4.40
CA LYS A 29 25.70 5.68 5.66
C LYS A 29 24.64 4.67 6.09
N LEU A 30 25.07 3.52 6.60
CA LEU A 30 24.13 2.50 7.08
C LEU A 30 23.43 2.97 8.35
N SER A 31 24.14 3.66 9.25
CA SER A 31 23.53 4.19 10.48
C SER A 31 22.43 5.24 10.25
N GLN A 32 22.42 5.89 9.08
CA GLN A 32 21.41 6.89 8.70
C GLN A 32 20.11 6.24 8.21
N LEU A 33 20.16 4.96 7.83
CA LEU A 33 18.97 4.21 7.46
C LEU A 33 18.30 3.62 8.70
N LEU A 34 16.98 3.45 8.62
CA LEU A 34 16.25 2.66 9.61
C LEU A 34 16.81 1.23 9.65
N PRO A 35 17.01 0.61 10.82
CA PRO A 35 17.51 -0.76 10.90
C PRO A 35 16.67 -1.77 10.10
N SER A 36 15.36 -1.53 9.99
CA SER A 36 14.40 -2.33 9.19
C SER A 36 14.51 -2.11 7.68
N HIS A 37 15.23 -1.09 7.24
CA HIS A 37 15.50 -0.77 5.83
C HIS A 37 16.84 -1.33 5.33
N ILE A 38 17.48 -2.15 6.16
CA ILE A 38 18.78 -2.74 5.89
C ILE A 38 18.63 -4.25 6.12
N ASP A 39 19.10 -5.06 5.18
CA ASP A 39 19.24 -6.50 5.36
C ASP A 39 20.70 -6.91 5.14
N LEU A 40 21.38 -7.22 6.24
CA LEU A 40 22.77 -7.70 6.28
C LEU A 40 22.87 -9.17 6.72
N ARG A 41 21.77 -9.93 6.76
CA ARG A 41 21.78 -11.34 7.23
C ARG A 41 22.67 -12.23 6.38
N GLU A 42 22.70 -11.96 5.08
CA GLU A 42 23.60 -12.58 4.12
C GLU A 42 24.61 -11.52 3.63
N PRO A 43 25.80 -11.39 4.23
CA PRO A 43 26.69 -10.26 3.96
C PRO A 43 27.17 -10.20 2.49
N LEU A 44 27.19 -11.32 1.77
CA LEU A 44 27.50 -11.32 0.33
C LEU A 44 26.32 -10.89 -0.56
N LYS A 45 25.11 -10.82 0.00
CA LYS A 45 23.86 -10.43 -0.67
C LYS A 45 23.15 -9.29 0.08
N ALA A 46 23.90 -8.37 0.68
CA ALA A 46 23.33 -7.24 1.40
C ALA A 46 22.34 -6.46 0.50
N VAL A 47 21.19 -6.08 1.08
CA VAL A 47 20.14 -5.33 0.39
C VAL A 47 19.73 -4.16 1.27
N LEU A 48 19.53 -2.99 0.68
CA LEU A 48 19.13 -1.77 1.40
C LEU A 48 17.92 -1.15 0.72
N VAL A 49 17.04 -0.50 1.47
CA VAL A 49 15.99 0.35 0.89
C VAL A 49 16.62 1.65 0.40
N CYS A 50 16.41 1.96 -0.88
CA CYS A 50 16.88 3.22 -1.44
C CYS A 50 16.05 4.40 -0.92
N GLU A 51 16.70 5.48 -0.48
CA GLU A 51 16.01 6.67 0.05
C GLU A 51 15.16 7.41 -0.98
N ASP A 52 15.55 7.41 -2.26
CA ASP A 52 14.85 8.15 -3.32
C ASP A 52 13.63 7.40 -3.84
N CYS A 53 13.73 6.07 -4.03
CA CYS A 53 12.65 5.27 -4.63
C CYS A 53 11.99 4.27 -3.67
N LYS A 54 12.38 4.25 -2.39
CA LYS A 54 11.77 3.48 -1.29
C LYS A 54 11.61 1.97 -1.57
N THR A 55 12.49 1.41 -2.37
CA THR A 55 12.46 -0.01 -2.76
C THR A 55 13.75 -0.70 -2.36
N TRP A 56 13.66 -2.02 -2.15
CA TRP A 56 14.80 -2.86 -1.83
C TRP A 56 15.76 -3.00 -3.02
N VAL A 57 17.00 -2.58 -2.80
CA VAL A 57 18.04 -2.53 -3.83
C VAL A 57 19.26 -3.32 -3.36
N PRO A 58 19.71 -4.32 -4.13
CA PRO A 58 20.93 -5.05 -3.83
C PRO A 58 22.18 -4.16 -3.79
N VAL A 59 23.08 -4.50 -2.88
CA VAL A 59 24.43 -3.93 -2.85
C VAL A 59 25.34 -4.78 -3.72
N THR A 60 26.09 -4.12 -4.59
CA THR A 60 27.10 -4.75 -5.44
C THR A 60 28.50 -4.33 -5.03
N GLY A 61 29.48 -5.16 -5.38
CA GLY A 61 30.88 -4.90 -5.08
C GLY A 61 31.28 -5.23 -3.63
N MET A 62 30.60 -6.15 -2.95
CA MET A 62 30.95 -6.57 -1.58
C MET A 62 32.42 -6.97 -1.43
N GLN A 63 33.02 -7.60 -2.45
CA GLN A 63 34.43 -7.99 -2.51
C GLN A 63 35.35 -6.92 -3.14
N SER A 64 34.84 -5.73 -3.43
CA SER A 64 35.56 -4.66 -4.11
C SER A 64 35.81 -3.47 -3.18
N LYS A 65 36.73 -2.57 -3.53
CA LYS A 65 37.01 -1.36 -2.74
C LYS A 65 35.81 -0.39 -2.65
N VAL A 66 34.83 -0.52 -3.55
CA VAL A 66 33.67 0.37 -3.63
C VAL A 66 32.40 -0.45 -3.65
N GLN A 67 31.67 -0.44 -2.54
CA GLN A 67 30.31 -0.97 -2.42
C GLN A 67 29.31 0.11 -2.82
N LYS A 68 28.28 -0.29 -3.57
CA LYS A 68 27.25 0.63 -4.05
C LYS A 68 25.96 -0.10 -4.37
N LEU A 69 24.86 0.64 -4.41
CA LEU A 69 23.58 0.14 -4.91
C LEU A 69 23.69 -0.25 -6.39
N VAL A 70 23.02 -1.33 -6.79
CA VAL A 70 22.90 -1.68 -8.22
C VAL A 70 22.12 -0.59 -8.98
N PRO A 71 22.32 -0.45 -10.31
CA PRO A 71 21.44 0.35 -11.15
C PRO A 71 19.98 -0.12 -11.01
N HIS A 72 19.05 0.81 -10.80
CA HIS A 72 17.64 0.47 -10.65
C HIS A 72 16.72 1.61 -11.12
N HIS A 73 15.48 1.26 -11.48
CA HIS A 73 14.41 2.20 -11.81
C HIS A 73 13.55 2.53 -10.58
N ILE A 74 12.79 3.62 -10.64
CA ILE A 74 11.95 4.11 -9.52
C ILE A 74 10.69 3.23 -9.33
N GLY A 75 10.16 2.64 -10.40
CA GLY A 75 8.94 1.84 -10.38
C GLY A 75 9.16 0.32 -10.41
N LYS A 76 8.04 -0.41 -10.38
CA LYS A 76 8.00 -1.87 -10.47
C LYS A 76 8.40 -2.33 -11.88
N ALA A 77 9.16 -3.42 -11.92
CA ALA A 77 9.61 -4.02 -13.18
C ALA A 77 8.40 -4.41 -14.05
N GLU A 78 8.55 -4.29 -15.36
CA GLU A 78 7.59 -4.64 -16.42
C GLU A 78 6.30 -3.79 -16.45
N GLU A 79 6.01 -3.02 -15.40
CA GLU A 79 4.79 -2.21 -15.28
C GLU A 79 5.05 -0.71 -15.44
N ALA A 80 6.05 -0.18 -14.74
CA ALA A 80 6.32 1.25 -14.73
C ALA A 80 7.24 1.67 -15.88
N ASP A 81 7.29 2.97 -16.19
CA ASP A 81 8.27 3.52 -17.12
C ASP A 81 9.71 3.28 -16.63
N ALA A 82 10.65 3.06 -17.56
CA ALA A 82 12.07 2.84 -17.29
C ALA A 82 12.82 4.12 -16.83
N ILE A 83 12.26 4.84 -15.86
CA ILE A 83 12.85 6.03 -15.28
C ILE A 83 13.92 5.60 -14.28
N ARG A 84 15.18 5.92 -14.59
CA ARG A 84 16.33 5.59 -13.74
C ARG A 84 16.27 6.35 -12.43
N CYS A 85 16.44 5.64 -11.32
CA CYS A 85 16.50 6.26 -9.99
C CYS A 85 17.76 7.14 -9.85
N ARG A 86 17.60 8.31 -9.25
CA ARG A 86 18.69 9.28 -8.98
C ARG A 86 19.77 8.71 -8.05
N SER A 87 19.39 7.83 -7.12
CA SER A 87 20.31 7.08 -6.24
C SER A 87 20.81 5.75 -6.84
N SER A 88 20.60 5.50 -8.13
CA SER A 88 21.29 4.39 -8.84
C SER A 88 22.81 4.50 -8.68
N ASN A 89 23.49 3.38 -8.43
CA ASN A 89 24.95 3.37 -8.23
C ASN A 89 25.45 4.25 -7.07
N ARG A 90 24.59 4.63 -6.12
CA ARG A 90 25.01 5.41 -4.95
C ARG A 90 25.93 4.56 -4.07
N ARG A 91 27.06 5.16 -3.66
CA ARG A 91 28.07 4.51 -2.81
C ARG A 91 27.49 4.25 -1.42
N ILE A 92 27.98 3.21 -0.77
CA ILE A 92 27.61 2.86 0.59
C ILE A 92 28.84 3.00 1.47
N GLU A 93 28.66 3.66 2.60
CA GLU A 93 29.63 3.79 3.66
C GLU A 93 29.23 2.83 4.78
N TRP A 94 30.12 1.87 5.07
CA TRP A 94 29.91 0.85 6.11
C TRP A 94 30.37 1.39 7.46
N ASP A 95 29.58 2.32 8.00
CA ASP A 95 29.85 2.99 9.28
C ASP A 95 29.30 2.23 10.50
N MET A 96 28.65 1.09 10.27
CA MET A 96 28.21 0.18 11.33
C MET A 96 28.58 -1.26 10.98
N THR A 97 28.84 -2.07 12.01
CA THR A 97 29.14 -3.49 11.86
C THR A 97 27.86 -4.34 11.79
N ILE A 98 27.97 -5.57 11.30
CA ILE A 98 26.82 -6.50 11.27
C ILE A 98 26.26 -6.77 12.69
N PRO A 99 27.09 -6.99 13.73
CA PRO A 99 26.60 -7.10 15.10
C PRO A 99 25.87 -5.84 15.58
N GLU A 100 26.40 -4.65 15.32
CA GLU A 100 25.73 -3.38 15.66
C GLU A 100 24.37 -3.24 14.97
N TRP A 101 24.29 -3.60 13.69
CA TRP A 101 23.01 -3.60 12.96
C TRP A 101 22.02 -4.60 13.54
N ARG A 102 22.47 -5.82 13.90
CA ARG A 102 21.61 -6.82 14.55
C ARG A 102 21.05 -6.31 15.87
N GLN A 103 21.89 -5.63 16.66
CA GLN A 103 21.46 -5.01 17.91
C GLN A 103 20.45 -3.90 17.66
N ALA A 104 20.74 -2.97 16.75
CA ALA A 104 19.82 -1.88 16.41
C ALA A 104 18.47 -2.40 15.88
N LEU A 105 18.46 -3.51 15.14
CA LEU A 105 17.25 -4.17 14.69
C LEU A 105 16.46 -4.79 15.85
N ALA A 106 17.14 -5.46 16.78
CA ALA A 106 16.51 -6.04 17.97
C ALA A 106 15.91 -4.96 18.88
N ASP A 107 16.62 -3.86 19.09
CA ASP A 107 16.15 -2.71 19.86
C ASP A 107 14.91 -2.08 19.21
N ALA A 108 14.93 -1.90 17.89
CA ALA A 108 13.79 -1.38 17.13
C ALA A 108 12.56 -2.30 17.21
N VAL A 109 12.75 -3.62 17.16
CA VAL A 109 11.65 -4.60 17.34
C VAL A 109 11.12 -4.57 18.77
N THR A 110 12.00 -4.44 19.77
CA THR A 110 11.61 -4.37 21.19
C THR A 110 10.79 -3.12 21.47
N GLU A 111 11.24 -1.96 20.99
CA GLU A 111 10.51 -0.69 21.07
C GLU A 111 9.18 -0.72 20.30
N ALA A 112 9.13 -1.38 19.14
CA ALA A 112 7.86 -1.55 18.43
C ALA A 112 6.90 -2.49 19.18
N SER A 113 7.41 -3.51 19.85
CA SER A 113 6.62 -4.49 20.62
C SER A 113 6.17 -3.95 21.98
N SER A 114 6.93 -3.03 22.58
CA SER A 114 6.58 -2.37 23.84
C SER A 114 5.34 -1.48 23.68
N ARG A 115 5.07 -1.00 22.46
CA ARG A 115 3.81 -0.36 22.07
C ARG A 115 2.72 -1.44 21.97
N GLN A 116 2.26 -1.91 23.12
CA GLN A 116 1.13 -2.82 23.17
C GLN A 116 -0.08 -2.15 22.51
N SER A 117 -0.68 -2.82 21.52
CA SER A 117 -2.03 -2.47 21.10
C SER A 117 -2.92 -2.49 22.34
N THR A 118 -3.78 -1.51 22.52
CA THR A 118 -4.80 -1.56 23.57
C THR A 118 -5.51 -2.89 23.48
N THR A 119 -5.39 -3.74 24.52
CA THR A 119 -6.12 -5.00 24.59
C THR A 119 -7.60 -4.69 24.45
N VAL A 120 -8.17 -4.98 23.28
CA VAL A 120 -9.61 -4.84 23.05
C VAL A 120 -10.27 -5.97 23.82
N LEU A 121 -10.70 -5.68 25.05
CA LEU A 121 -11.52 -6.61 25.81
C LEU A 121 -12.81 -6.86 25.00
N PRO A 122 -13.20 -8.12 24.77
CA PRO A 122 -14.49 -8.42 24.16
C PRO A 122 -15.59 -7.69 24.93
N LYS A 123 -16.48 -7.00 24.21
CA LYS A 123 -17.65 -6.40 24.84
C LYS A 123 -18.43 -7.50 25.53
N ALA A 124 -18.72 -7.32 26.83
CA ALA A 124 -19.45 -8.30 27.62
C ALA A 124 -20.71 -8.75 26.88
N PHE A 125 -20.89 -10.07 26.77
CA PHE A 125 -22.01 -10.67 26.05
C PHE A 125 -23.30 -10.38 26.84
N SER A 126 -24.07 -9.40 26.37
CA SER A 126 -25.31 -9.00 27.03
C SER A 126 -26.46 -9.93 26.64
N PRO A 127 -27.50 -10.08 27.49
CA PRO A 127 -28.73 -10.78 27.11
C PRO A 127 -29.39 -10.20 25.86
N GLN A 128 -29.21 -8.89 25.59
CA GLN A 128 -29.70 -8.24 24.37
C GLN A 128 -28.92 -8.70 23.12
N THR A 129 -27.60 -8.86 23.26
CA THR A 129 -26.74 -9.42 22.20
C THR A 129 -27.16 -10.86 21.89
N ASP A 130 -27.38 -11.68 22.92
CA ASP A 130 -27.85 -13.06 22.76
C ASP A 130 -29.18 -13.14 22.01
N ARG A 131 -30.18 -12.36 22.45
CA ARG A 131 -31.49 -12.29 21.77
C ARG A 131 -31.37 -11.88 20.31
N THR A 132 -30.53 -10.89 20.01
CA THR A 132 -30.33 -10.42 18.63
C THR A 132 -29.67 -11.48 17.75
N LEU A 133 -28.67 -12.19 18.29
CA LEU A 133 -27.99 -13.28 17.57
C LEU A 133 -28.91 -14.48 17.34
N ARG A 134 -29.71 -14.87 18.34
CA ARG A 134 -30.72 -15.93 18.20
C ARG A 134 -31.78 -15.55 17.17
N ALA A 135 -32.35 -14.36 17.26
CA ALA A 135 -33.32 -13.87 16.28
C ALA A 135 -32.74 -13.82 14.85
N ARG A 136 -31.44 -13.56 14.71
CA ARG A 136 -30.75 -13.62 13.41
C ARG A 136 -30.56 -15.06 12.92
N ALA A 137 -30.22 -15.99 13.81
CA ALA A 137 -30.02 -17.40 13.48
C ALA A 137 -31.34 -18.10 13.12
N GLU A 138 -32.43 -17.72 13.78
CA GLU A 138 -33.78 -18.24 13.53
C GLU A 138 -34.42 -17.65 12.25
N ARG A 139 -33.79 -16.64 11.64
CA ARG A 139 -34.35 -15.95 10.46
C ARG A 139 -34.21 -16.80 9.20
N THR A 140 -35.34 -17.28 8.68
CA THR A 140 -35.39 -18.05 7.44
C THR A 140 -35.48 -17.16 6.21
N LEU A 141 -35.15 -17.71 5.03
CA LEU A 141 -35.33 -16.99 3.75
C LEU A 141 -36.80 -16.59 3.54
N ALA A 142 -37.73 -17.51 3.82
CA ALA A 142 -39.17 -17.27 3.72
C ALA A 142 -39.63 -16.14 4.66
N GLY A 143 -39.14 -16.13 5.91
CA GLY A 143 -39.42 -15.05 6.86
C GLY A 143 -38.89 -13.70 6.38
N ARG A 144 -37.72 -13.64 5.75
CA ARG A 144 -37.20 -12.40 5.16
C ARG A 144 -38.05 -11.88 3.99
N VAL A 145 -38.54 -12.79 3.14
CA VAL A 145 -39.43 -12.42 2.02
C VAL A 145 -40.74 -11.87 2.58
N ALA A 146 -41.35 -12.57 3.55
CA ALA A 146 -42.58 -12.11 4.20
C ALA A 146 -42.40 -10.77 4.94
N ASP A 147 -41.29 -10.59 5.67
CA ASP A 147 -40.95 -9.31 6.32
C ASP A 147 -40.86 -8.17 5.29
N TRP A 148 -40.25 -8.45 4.13
CA TRP A 148 -40.12 -7.46 3.05
C TRP A 148 -41.47 -7.16 2.42
N ASP A 149 -42.25 -8.17 2.09
CA ASP A 149 -43.60 -8.05 1.52
C ASP A 149 -44.53 -7.27 2.45
N ALA A 150 -44.42 -7.45 3.77
CA ALA A 150 -45.18 -6.68 4.75
C ALA A 150 -44.79 -5.19 4.78
N VAL A 151 -43.54 -4.86 4.46
CA VAL A 151 -43.02 -3.49 4.45
C VAL A 151 -43.22 -2.80 3.09
N LEU A 152 -43.39 -3.54 1.99
CA LEU A 152 -43.58 -3.02 0.64
C LEU A 152 -44.66 -1.92 0.53
N PRO A 153 -45.87 -2.06 1.13
CA PRO A 153 -46.89 -1.01 1.03
C PRO A 153 -46.44 0.31 1.67
N ARG A 154 -45.73 0.24 2.79
CA ARG A 154 -45.21 1.42 3.49
C ARG A 154 -44.07 2.09 2.71
N VAL A 155 -43.22 1.28 2.09
CA VAL A 155 -42.18 1.78 1.16
C VAL A 155 -42.85 2.50 -0.01
N ALA A 156 -43.82 1.87 -0.67
CA ALA A 156 -44.55 2.47 -1.78
C ALA A 156 -45.26 3.78 -1.40
N ALA A 157 -45.89 3.84 -0.22
CA ALA A 157 -46.50 5.07 0.28
C ALA A 157 -45.45 6.17 0.56
N THR A 158 -44.30 5.80 1.13
CA THR A 158 -43.19 6.72 1.39
C THR A 158 -42.60 7.26 0.08
N ASP A 159 -42.43 6.41 -0.93
CA ASP A 159 -41.91 6.82 -2.23
C ASP A 159 -42.92 7.69 -2.99
N LYS A 160 -44.22 7.41 -2.91
CA LYS A 160 -45.28 8.29 -3.43
C LYS A 160 -45.23 9.68 -2.78
N ASN A 161 -44.99 9.74 -1.47
CA ASN A 161 -44.85 11.02 -0.76
C ASN A 161 -43.55 11.74 -1.14
N ARG A 162 -42.45 11.03 -1.41
CA ARG A 162 -41.20 11.63 -1.93
C ARG A 162 -41.38 12.24 -3.32
N TRP A 163 -42.24 11.64 -4.15
CA TRP A 163 -42.58 12.18 -5.47
C TRP A 163 -43.48 13.43 -5.39
N ALA A 164 -44.15 13.67 -4.27
CA ALA A 164 -44.86 14.91 -4.05
C ALA A 164 -43.85 16.03 -3.75
N THR A 165 -43.41 16.73 -4.80
CA THR A 165 -42.65 17.98 -4.65
C THR A 165 -43.52 18.99 -3.89
N PRO A 166 -43.04 19.59 -2.78
CA PRO A 166 -43.76 20.67 -2.11
C PRO A 166 -44.01 21.81 -3.09
N ALA A 167 -45.25 22.27 -3.19
CA ALA A 167 -45.58 23.45 -3.99
C ALA A 167 -44.84 24.66 -3.40
N GLY A 168 -43.79 25.13 -4.09
CA GLY A 168 -43.01 26.31 -3.69
C GLY A 168 -41.50 26.16 -3.79
N ASP A 169 -40.95 24.94 -3.70
CA ASP A 169 -39.51 24.69 -3.74
C ASP A 169 -39.18 23.56 -4.72
N ALA A 170 -39.26 23.85 -6.02
CA ALA A 170 -38.43 23.12 -6.98
C ALA A 170 -37.04 23.75 -6.93
N PRO A 171 -35.95 23.01 -6.66
CA PRO A 171 -34.62 23.52 -6.94
C PRO A 171 -34.56 23.85 -8.43
N THR A 172 -34.47 25.14 -8.76
CA THR A 172 -34.50 25.65 -10.14
C THR A 172 -33.36 25.10 -11.00
N GLU A 173 -32.34 24.50 -10.38
CA GLU A 173 -31.12 24.04 -11.03
C GLU A 173 -30.65 22.70 -10.45
N CYS A 174 -31.23 21.59 -10.91
CA CYS A 174 -30.55 20.30 -10.84
C CYS A 174 -29.93 20.02 -12.21
N PRO A 175 -28.61 19.78 -12.30
CA PRO A 175 -28.00 19.36 -13.56
C PRO A 175 -28.68 18.07 -14.04
N ALA A 176 -29.01 18.00 -15.33
CA ALA A 176 -29.72 16.87 -15.91
C ALA A 176 -28.97 15.56 -15.60
N VAL A 177 -29.60 14.67 -14.83
CA VAL A 177 -29.03 13.37 -14.52
C VAL A 177 -29.07 12.51 -15.79
N PRO A 178 -27.95 11.93 -16.24
CA PRO A 178 -27.94 11.08 -17.43
C PRO A 178 -28.87 9.88 -17.24
N LEU A 179 -29.90 9.78 -18.08
CA LEU A 179 -30.82 8.62 -18.09
C LEU A 179 -30.17 7.35 -18.68
N THR A 180 -29.04 7.52 -19.36
CA THR A 180 -28.23 6.42 -19.88
C THR A 180 -27.15 6.02 -18.88
N THR A 181 -27.06 4.73 -18.58
CA THR A 181 -26.02 4.17 -17.71
C THR A 181 -24.64 4.52 -18.25
N LEU A 182 -23.88 5.33 -17.51
CA LEU A 182 -22.51 5.69 -17.89
C LEU A 182 -21.61 4.47 -17.68
N HIS A 183 -20.78 4.16 -18.68
CA HIS A 183 -19.73 3.15 -18.57
C HIS A 183 -18.37 3.87 -18.49
N PRO A 184 -17.53 3.56 -17.48
CA PRO A 184 -16.22 4.14 -17.39
C PRO A 184 -15.38 3.70 -18.58
N LYS A 185 -14.77 4.66 -19.28
CA LYS A 185 -13.79 4.37 -20.32
C LYS A 185 -12.54 3.79 -19.64
N ARG A 186 -12.09 2.64 -20.13
CA ARG A 186 -10.82 2.02 -19.75
C ARG A 186 -9.64 2.86 -20.20
#